data_AF-A0A9N9EPN8-F1
#
_entry.id   AF-A0A9N9EPN8-F1
#
_cell.length_a   1.000
_cell.length_b   1.000
_cell.length_c   1.000
_cell.angle_alpha   90.00
_cell.angle_beta   90.00
_cell.angle_gamma   90.00
#
_symmetry.space_group_name_H-M   'P 1'
#
loop_
_entity.id
_entity.type
_entity.pdbx_description
1 polymer ?
#
loop_
_entity_poly.entity_id
_entity_poly.type
_entity_poly.pdbx_seq_one_letter_code
_entity_poly.pdbx_strand_id
1 'polypeptide(L)'
;MSEITLLCYLQGAEKPFNVVVNETDTIEDLKQLISYRMRKVISEKNIITSGFKIWKVYIPVDEADILRKVPSELKSGKPLEDDQNVTSIGKVLNNYIQIFMGNPDSVFIPPDLEKVVQNMGERIQELENKIQDLINETRSDEFWLDKDYIYTKAQKKKHVKVGCRVVEIGNTGRLKVILGEDYSRERKTVSSLLALEKWLLDCAGLSILYRNKDDTHLRNYLEVKRDEEKKSFKKIYEGYKNYH
;
A
#
# COMPACT_ATOMS: atom_id res chain seq x y z
N MET A 1 -34.07 41.14 26.13
CA MET A 1 -33.77 40.55 24.81
C MET A 1 -34.84 39.50 24.54
N SER A 2 -35.35 39.43 23.33
CA SER A 2 -36.35 38.44 22.90
C SER A 2 -35.64 37.11 22.63
N GLU A 3 -36.08 36.06 23.30
CA GLU A 3 -35.63 34.69 23.07
C GLU A 3 -36.59 34.00 22.11
N ILE A 4 -36.04 33.24 21.17
CA ILE A 4 -36.79 32.36 20.28
C ILE A 4 -36.35 30.91 20.51
N THR A 5 -37.32 30.00 20.49
CA THR A 5 -37.03 28.57 20.57
C THR A 5 -37.14 27.97 19.18
N LEU A 6 -36.05 27.42 18.67
CA LEU A 6 -35.98 26.77 17.37
C LEU A 6 -35.99 25.25 17.55
N LEU A 7 -36.79 24.57 16.73
CA LEU A 7 -36.73 23.11 16.65
C LEU A 7 -35.68 22.69 15.63
N CYS A 8 -34.61 22.09 16.14
CA CYS A 8 -33.42 21.72 15.38
C CYS A 8 -33.31 20.21 15.22
N TYR A 9 -32.58 19.78 14.19
CA TYR A 9 -32.19 18.41 13.97
C TYR A 9 -30.69 18.34 13.65
N LEU A 10 -29.99 17.41 14.30
CA LEU A 10 -28.57 17.13 14.05
C LEU A 10 -28.48 15.79 13.31
N GLN A 11 -27.79 15.77 12.17
CA GLN A 11 -27.58 14.52 11.43
C GLN A 11 -26.86 13.48 12.32
N GLY A 12 -27.38 12.25 12.35
CA GLY A 12 -26.92 11.19 13.26
C GLY A 12 -27.57 11.19 14.65
N ALA A 13 -28.31 12.25 15.02
CA ALA A 13 -29.19 12.21 16.20
C ALA A 13 -30.46 11.40 15.91
N GLU A 14 -31.14 10.95 16.97
CA GLU A 14 -32.38 10.17 16.82
C GLU A 14 -33.61 11.06 16.69
N LYS A 15 -33.67 12.17 17.41
CA LYS A 15 -34.88 12.97 17.54
C LYS A 15 -34.57 14.46 17.38
N PRO A 16 -35.51 15.26 16.83
CA PRO A 16 -35.42 16.71 16.89
C PRO A 16 -35.35 17.21 18.34
N PHE A 17 -34.76 18.38 18.54
CA PHE A 17 -34.58 18.99 19.86
C PHE A 17 -34.69 20.51 19.79
N ASN A 18 -35.16 21.11 20.86
CA ASN A 18 -35.29 22.56 20.97
C ASN A 18 -33.96 23.22 21.34
N VAL A 19 -33.65 24.34 20.70
CA VAL A 19 -32.54 25.24 21.08
C VAL A 19 -33.13 26.63 21.30
N VAL A 20 -32.80 27.23 22.44
CA VAL A 20 -33.18 28.61 22.75
C VAL A 20 -32.04 29.51 22.33
N VAL A 21 -32.35 30.56 21.56
CA VAL A 21 -31.39 31.56 21.08
C VAL A 21 -31.98 32.96 21.24
N ASN A 22 -31.13 33.97 21.36
CA ASN A 22 -31.55 35.37 21.30
C ASN A 22 -31.71 35.79 19.84
N GLU A 23 -32.62 36.71 19.56
CA GLU A 23 -32.80 37.24 18.20
C GLU A 23 -31.57 37.95 17.62
N THR A 24 -30.64 38.37 18.48
CA THR A 24 -29.36 38.98 18.11
C THR A 24 -28.24 37.97 17.86
N ASP A 25 -28.46 36.70 18.16
CA ASP A 25 -27.46 35.65 17.96
C ASP A 25 -27.25 35.41 16.45
N THR A 26 -26.04 35.03 16.08
CA THR A 26 -25.67 34.65 14.73
C THR A 26 -25.96 33.17 14.46
N ILE A 27 -25.90 32.74 13.20
CA ILE A 27 -25.98 31.32 12.85
C ILE A 27 -24.78 30.54 13.40
N GLU A 28 -23.60 31.16 13.49
CA GLU A 28 -22.44 30.56 14.17
C GLU A 28 -22.72 30.32 15.67
N ASP A 29 -23.32 31.29 16.37
CA ASP A 29 -23.73 31.10 17.77
C ASP A 29 -24.72 29.94 17.90
N LEU A 30 -25.70 29.85 16.99
CA LEU A 30 -26.64 28.72 16.93
C LEU A 30 -25.92 27.38 16.69
N LYS A 31 -24.91 27.30 15.81
CA LYS A 31 -24.10 26.08 15.59
C LYS A 31 -23.41 25.65 16.87
N GLN A 32 -22.80 26.59 17.59
CA GLN A 32 -22.11 26.33 18.83
C GLN A 32 -23.08 25.84 19.91
N LEU A 33 -24.26 26.46 20.01
CA LEU A 33 -25.32 26.05 20.93
C LEU A 33 -25.86 24.65 20.63
N ILE A 34 -26.10 24.32 19.34
CA ILE A 34 -26.48 22.97 18.91
C ILE A 34 -25.40 21.97 19.33
N SER A 35 -24.14 22.26 19.01
CA SER A 35 -23.00 21.38 19.30
C SER A 35 -22.82 21.17 20.81
N TYR A 36 -22.94 22.23 21.59
CA TYR A 36 -22.86 22.17 23.05
C TYR A 36 -24.01 21.34 23.64
N ARG A 37 -25.25 21.58 23.19
CA ARG A 37 -26.43 20.87 23.67
C ARG A 37 -26.37 19.37 23.33
N MET A 38 -25.86 19.04 22.14
CA MET A 38 -25.76 17.68 21.65
C MET A 38 -24.41 17.01 21.95
N ARG A 39 -23.53 17.64 22.73
CA ARG A 39 -22.16 17.15 23.01
C ARG A 39 -22.11 15.68 23.46
N LYS A 40 -23.07 15.27 24.30
CA LYS A 40 -23.16 13.91 24.81
C LYS A 40 -23.50 12.92 23.69
N VAL A 41 -24.51 13.24 22.89
CA VAL A 41 -24.93 12.43 21.74
C VAL A 41 -23.83 12.36 20.68
N ILE A 42 -23.18 13.49 20.38
CA ILE A 42 -22.05 13.57 19.45
C ILE A 42 -20.94 12.64 19.89
N SER A 43 -20.56 12.67 21.16
CA SER A 43 -19.52 11.82 21.72
C SER A 43 -19.93 10.34 21.77
N GLU A 44 -21.14 10.02 22.21
CA GLU A 44 -21.62 8.64 22.35
C GLU A 44 -21.81 7.94 21.01
N LYS A 45 -22.20 8.70 19.98
CA LYS A 45 -22.45 8.18 18.62
C LYS A 45 -21.31 8.41 17.64
N ASN A 46 -20.18 8.98 18.10
CA ASN A 46 -19.04 9.35 17.26
C ASN A 46 -19.46 10.17 16.01
N ILE A 47 -20.33 11.16 16.19
CA ILE A 47 -20.81 12.01 15.09
C ILE A 47 -19.68 12.95 14.67
N ILE A 48 -19.19 12.81 13.44
CA ILE A 48 -18.17 13.68 12.87
C ILE A 48 -18.84 14.98 12.38
N THR A 49 -18.77 16.03 13.19
CA THR A 49 -19.37 17.33 12.86
C THR A 49 -18.43 18.23 12.03
N SER A 50 -17.18 17.82 11.78
CA SER A 50 -16.24 18.57 10.96
C SER A 50 -16.76 18.66 9.52
N GLY A 51 -17.15 19.87 9.10
CA GLY A 51 -17.75 20.13 7.79
C GLY A 51 -19.28 20.13 7.77
N PHE A 52 -19.95 19.99 8.91
CA PHE A 52 -21.40 20.19 8.99
C PHE A 52 -21.75 21.65 8.68
N LYS A 53 -22.82 21.83 7.90
CA LYS A 53 -23.40 23.13 7.58
C LYS A 53 -24.79 23.23 8.23
N ILE A 54 -25.28 24.47 8.39
CA ILE A 54 -26.64 24.71 8.83
C ILE A 54 -27.53 25.02 7.64
N TRP A 55 -28.70 24.40 7.65
CA TRP A 55 -29.74 24.57 6.67
C TRP A 55 -31.04 24.99 7.35
N LYS A 56 -31.67 26.04 6.81
CA LYS A 56 -33.06 26.36 7.06
C LYS A 56 -33.93 25.35 6.33
N VAL A 57 -34.79 24.67 7.07
CA VAL A 57 -35.70 23.64 6.56
C VAL A 57 -37.12 23.90 7.06
N TYR A 58 -38.10 23.25 6.45
CA TYR A 58 -39.48 23.23 6.92
C TYR A 58 -39.99 21.79 6.80
N ILE A 59 -39.70 20.98 7.80
CA ILE A 59 -40.02 19.54 7.79
C ILE A 59 -40.93 19.25 8.98
N PRO A 60 -42.15 18.71 8.76
CA PRO A 60 -43.01 18.25 9.85
C PRO A 60 -42.27 17.28 10.78
N VAL A 61 -42.50 17.36 12.09
CA VAL A 61 -41.80 16.51 13.07
C VAL A 61 -42.04 15.01 12.85
N ASP A 62 -43.23 14.64 12.36
CA ASP A 62 -43.59 13.27 11.97
C ASP A 62 -42.86 12.78 10.71
N GLU A 63 -42.30 13.69 9.91
CA GLU A 63 -41.46 13.37 8.75
C GLU A 63 -39.95 13.42 9.06
N ALA A 64 -39.55 13.52 10.35
CA ALA A 64 -38.14 13.64 10.74
C ALA A 64 -37.23 12.50 10.23
N ASP A 65 -37.80 11.34 9.89
CA ASP A 65 -37.07 10.19 9.34
C ASP A 65 -36.32 10.51 8.05
N ILE A 66 -36.77 11.49 7.25
CA ILE A 66 -36.05 11.89 6.03
C ILE A 66 -34.68 12.50 6.33
N LEU A 67 -34.51 13.10 7.52
CA LEU A 67 -33.27 13.70 8.00
C LEU A 67 -32.30 12.67 8.62
N ARG A 68 -32.79 11.46 8.91
CA ARG A 68 -31.95 10.34 9.37
C ARG A 68 -31.16 9.69 8.24
N LYS A 69 -31.65 9.80 7.01
CA LYS A 69 -30.99 9.24 5.84
C LYS A 69 -29.66 9.94 5.58
N VAL A 70 -28.71 9.19 5.01
CA VAL A 70 -27.40 9.69 4.61
C VAL A 70 -27.15 9.28 3.16
N PRO A 71 -27.14 10.22 2.20
CA PRO A 71 -27.41 11.65 2.38
C PRO A 71 -28.86 11.94 2.83
N SER A 72 -29.07 13.07 3.49
CA SER A 72 -30.41 13.48 3.92
C SER A 72 -31.23 14.01 2.75
N GLU A 73 -32.48 13.56 2.60
CA GLU A 73 -33.35 13.93 1.47
C GLU A 73 -34.03 15.29 1.72
N LEU A 74 -33.25 16.38 1.61
CA LEU A 74 -33.76 17.74 1.77
C LEU A 74 -34.48 18.22 0.50
N LYS A 75 -35.81 18.15 0.47
CA LYS A 75 -36.63 18.60 -0.68
C LYS A 75 -36.52 20.11 -0.97
N SER A 76 -36.26 20.94 0.04
CA SER A 76 -36.27 22.42 -0.10
C SER A 76 -35.46 23.16 0.96
N GLY A 77 -34.35 22.57 1.44
CA GLY A 77 -33.48 23.24 2.41
C GLY A 77 -32.74 24.42 1.78
N LYS A 78 -32.59 25.52 2.53
CA LYS A 78 -31.71 26.65 2.14
C LYS A 78 -30.50 26.70 3.07
N PRO A 79 -29.25 26.74 2.57
CA PRO A 79 -28.09 26.91 3.44
C PRO A 79 -28.13 28.29 4.09
N LEU A 80 -27.69 28.36 5.34
CA LEU A 80 -27.53 29.62 6.08
C LEU A 80 -26.05 29.91 6.25
N GLU A 81 -25.69 31.19 6.13
CA GLU A 81 -24.32 31.67 6.31
C GLU A 81 -24.08 32.06 7.77
N ASP A 82 -22.85 31.94 8.22
CA ASP A 82 -22.47 31.95 9.65
C ASP A 82 -22.69 33.32 10.30
N ASP A 83 -22.53 34.40 9.52
CA ASP A 83 -22.69 35.80 9.93
C ASP A 83 -24.14 36.30 9.92
N GLN A 84 -25.08 35.49 9.42
CA GLN A 84 -26.50 35.85 9.42
C GLN A 84 -27.06 35.83 10.85
N ASN A 85 -28.00 36.73 11.14
CA ASN A 85 -28.76 36.66 12.38
C ASN A 85 -29.76 35.50 12.31
N VAL A 86 -30.05 34.89 13.47
CA VAL A 86 -31.05 33.81 13.58
C VAL A 86 -32.46 34.24 13.15
N THR A 87 -32.76 35.54 13.16
CA THR A 87 -34.03 36.10 12.64
C THR A 87 -34.26 35.82 11.15
N SER A 88 -33.20 35.54 10.37
CA SER A 88 -33.29 35.11 8.96
C SER A 88 -34.03 33.78 8.76
N ILE A 89 -34.12 32.97 9.83
CA ILE A 89 -34.89 31.72 9.86
C ILE A 89 -36.39 32.00 9.68
N GLY A 90 -36.84 33.21 10.03
CA GLY A 90 -38.22 33.64 9.88
C GLY A 90 -39.12 33.12 11.00
N LYS A 91 -40.40 32.91 10.68
CA LYS A 91 -41.41 32.57 11.68
C LYS A 91 -41.14 31.20 12.30
N VAL A 92 -41.14 31.17 13.64
CA VAL A 92 -41.04 29.94 14.45
C VAL A 92 -42.34 29.16 14.38
N LEU A 93 -42.23 27.86 14.06
CA LEU A 93 -43.36 26.94 13.95
C LEU A 93 -43.04 25.71 14.79
N ASN A 94 -43.66 25.60 15.97
CA ASN A 94 -43.30 24.58 16.97
C ASN A 94 -43.47 23.12 16.50
N ASN A 95 -44.23 22.87 15.42
CA ASN A 95 -44.49 21.54 14.88
C ASN A 95 -43.63 21.20 13.65
N TYR A 96 -42.69 22.07 13.29
CA TYR A 96 -41.80 21.88 12.16
C TYR A 96 -40.36 21.98 12.64
N ILE A 97 -39.53 21.06 12.17
CA ILE A 97 -38.09 21.20 12.22
C ILE A 97 -37.75 22.38 11.30
N GLN A 98 -37.06 23.36 11.87
CA GLN A 98 -36.70 24.60 11.19
C GLN A 98 -35.22 24.65 10.82
N ILE A 99 -34.41 23.88 11.54
CA ILE A 99 -32.96 23.87 11.39
C ILE A 99 -32.46 22.45 11.27
N PHE A 100 -31.67 22.19 10.24
CA PHE A 100 -30.91 20.97 10.07
C PHE A 100 -29.41 21.30 10.10
N MET A 101 -28.67 20.66 10.99
CA MET A 101 -27.22 20.73 11.04
C MET A 101 -26.65 19.37 10.58
N GLY A 102 -25.92 19.39 9.48
CA GLY A 102 -25.42 18.16 8.88
C GLY A 102 -24.69 18.42 7.56
N ASN A 103 -24.27 17.34 6.93
CA ASN A 103 -23.75 17.34 5.57
C ASN A 103 -24.73 16.58 4.66
N PRO A 104 -25.57 17.29 3.88
CA PRO A 104 -26.49 16.64 2.95
C PRO A 104 -25.77 15.93 1.81
N ASP A 105 -24.49 16.22 1.58
CA ASP A 105 -23.68 15.60 0.53
C ASP A 105 -22.78 14.46 1.08
N SER A 106 -22.88 14.14 2.38
CA SER A 106 -22.04 13.08 2.95
C SER A 106 -22.41 11.72 2.37
N VAL A 107 -21.43 11.03 1.80
CA VAL A 107 -21.53 9.60 1.50
C VAL A 107 -21.38 8.85 2.81
N PHE A 108 -22.42 8.12 3.23
CA PHE A 108 -22.28 7.17 4.33
C PHE A 108 -21.39 6.04 3.85
N ILE A 109 -20.20 5.91 4.44
CA ILE A 109 -19.41 4.70 4.32
C ILE A 109 -19.72 3.89 5.57
N PRO A 110 -20.47 2.77 5.44
CA PRO A 110 -20.72 1.88 6.57
C PRO A 110 -19.40 1.49 7.23
N PRO A 111 -19.35 1.35 8.57
CA PRO A 111 -18.15 0.88 9.27
C PRO A 111 -17.62 -0.46 8.73
N ASP A 112 -18.51 -1.29 8.20
CA ASP A 112 -18.17 -2.56 7.58
C ASP A 112 -17.42 -2.37 6.25
N LEU A 113 -17.72 -1.31 5.49
CA LEU A 113 -16.99 -0.97 4.28
C LEU A 113 -15.59 -0.40 4.57
N GLU A 114 -15.41 0.37 5.65
CA GLU A 114 -14.07 0.81 6.07
C GLU A 114 -13.15 -0.38 6.37
N LYS A 115 -13.66 -1.39 7.10
CA LYS A 115 -12.91 -2.63 7.36
C LYS A 115 -12.57 -3.39 6.08
N VAL A 116 -13.49 -3.44 5.12
CA VAL A 116 -13.25 -4.09 3.81
C VAL A 116 -12.17 -3.35 3.04
N VAL A 117 -12.21 -2.02 3.01
CA VAL A 117 -11.19 -1.19 2.34
C VAL A 117 -9.82 -1.36 2.98
N GLN A 118 -9.75 -1.38 4.32
CA GLN A 118 -8.50 -1.60 5.03
C GLN A 118 -7.90 -2.99 4.76
N ASN A 119 -8.74 -4.03 4.78
CA ASN A 119 -8.34 -5.40 4.45
C ASN A 119 -7.86 -5.54 2.99
N MET A 120 -8.54 -4.87 2.06
CA MET A 120 -8.10 -4.81 0.66
C MET A 120 -6.73 -4.14 0.53
N GLY A 121 -6.47 -3.05 1.27
CA GLY A 121 -5.17 -2.39 1.29
C GLY A 121 -4.04 -3.31 1.77
N GLU A 122 -4.26 -4.04 2.87
CA GLU A 122 -3.29 -5.01 3.40
C GLU A 122 -3.00 -6.15 2.40
N ARG A 123 -4.04 -6.68 1.73
CA ARG A 123 -3.88 -7.73 0.72
C ARG A 123 -3.16 -7.24 -0.54
N ILE A 124 -3.38 -5.99 -0.95
CA ILE A 124 -2.65 -5.38 -2.07
C ILE A 124 -1.17 -5.27 -1.71
N GLN A 125 -0.85 -4.79 -0.51
CA GLN A 125 0.53 -4.69 -0.05
C GLN A 125 1.23 -6.06 0.00
N GLU A 126 0.52 -7.10 0.44
CA GLU A 126 1.04 -8.47 0.45
C GLU A 126 1.30 -8.99 -0.98
N LEU A 127 0.41 -8.69 -1.93
CA LEU A 127 0.58 -9.04 -3.33
C LEU A 127 1.75 -8.30 -3.98
N GLU A 128 1.92 -7.01 -3.70
CA GLU A 128 3.06 -6.21 -4.18
C GLU A 128 4.39 -6.81 -3.71
N ASN A 129 4.48 -7.20 -2.43
CA ASN A 129 5.67 -7.86 -1.90
C ASN A 129 5.96 -9.19 -2.61
N LYS A 130 4.93 -10.02 -2.84
CA LYS A 130 5.08 -11.30 -3.58
C LYS A 130 5.52 -11.08 -5.03
N ILE A 131 4.98 -10.06 -5.70
CA ILE A 131 5.40 -9.69 -7.07
C ILE A 131 6.86 -9.26 -7.07
N GLN A 132 7.28 -8.45 -6.09
CA GLN A 132 8.67 -8.01 -5.98
C GLN A 132 9.63 -9.18 -5.73
N ASP A 133 9.23 -10.15 -4.90
CA ASP A 133 9.98 -11.38 -4.69
C ASP A 133 10.11 -12.20 -5.98
N LEU A 134 9.02 -12.38 -6.73
CA LEU A 134 9.03 -13.05 -8.04
C LEU A 134 9.88 -12.33 -9.08
N ILE A 135 9.89 -10.99 -9.08
CA ILE A 135 10.77 -10.18 -9.95
C ILE A 135 12.24 -10.40 -9.57
N ASN A 136 12.55 -10.52 -8.29
CA ASN A 136 13.90 -10.80 -7.82
C ASN A 136 14.33 -12.24 -8.17
N GLU A 137 13.40 -13.19 -8.16
CA GLU A 137 13.66 -14.58 -8.57
C GLU A 137 13.84 -14.73 -10.09
N THR A 138 13.15 -13.92 -10.89
CA THR A 138 13.21 -13.98 -12.38
C THR A 138 14.41 -13.22 -12.97
N ARG A 139 15.02 -12.27 -12.24
CA ARG A 139 16.19 -11.48 -12.70
C ARG A 139 17.54 -12.04 -12.25
N SER A 140 17.62 -13.31 -11.94
CA SER A 140 18.86 -13.89 -11.44
C SER A 140 19.79 -14.34 -12.56
N ASP A 141 21.01 -13.78 -12.59
CA ASP A 141 22.09 -14.29 -13.42
C ASP A 141 22.39 -15.75 -13.06
N GLU A 142 22.38 -16.62 -14.07
CA GLU A 142 22.87 -17.99 -13.91
C GLU A 142 24.29 -18.10 -14.45
N PHE A 143 25.19 -18.62 -13.61
CA PHE A 143 26.54 -18.99 -14.04
C PHE A 143 26.57 -20.46 -14.43
N TRP A 144 27.10 -20.75 -15.60
CA TRP A 144 27.22 -22.10 -16.15
C TRP A 144 28.67 -22.44 -16.49
N LEU A 145 29.05 -23.69 -16.23
CA LEU A 145 30.22 -24.36 -16.75
C LEU A 145 29.74 -25.51 -17.63
N ASP A 146 30.02 -25.44 -18.93
CA ASP A 146 29.71 -26.48 -19.90
C ASP A 146 30.97 -26.74 -20.72
N LYS A 147 31.79 -27.70 -20.27
CA LYS A 147 33.11 -27.92 -20.85
C LYS A 147 33.65 -29.33 -20.61
N ASP A 148 34.46 -29.76 -21.57
CA ASP A 148 35.34 -30.91 -21.46
C ASP A 148 36.66 -30.61 -20.74
N TYR A 149 36.92 -31.33 -19.65
CA TYR A 149 38.19 -31.32 -18.93
C TYR A 149 39.01 -32.56 -19.30
N ILE A 150 40.30 -32.36 -19.58
CA ILE A 150 41.21 -33.43 -20.03
C ILE A 150 42.28 -33.64 -18.96
N TYR A 151 42.36 -34.86 -18.45
CA TYR A 151 43.50 -35.26 -17.62
C TYR A 151 44.70 -35.54 -18.51
N THR A 152 45.60 -34.57 -18.63
CA THR A 152 46.73 -34.57 -19.56
C THR A 152 47.62 -35.81 -19.46
N LYS A 153 47.80 -36.38 -18.25
CA LYS A 153 48.65 -37.56 -18.05
C LYS A 153 48.05 -38.88 -18.55
N ALA A 154 46.72 -39.01 -18.58
CA ALA A 154 46.07 -40.25 -19.03
C ALA A 154 45.19 -40.05 -20.28
N GLN A 155 45.21 -38.85 -20.87
CA GLN A 155 44.33 -38.42 -21.96
C GLN A 155 42.85 -38.75 -21.74
N LYS A 156 42.41 -38.85 -20.47
CA LYS A 156 41.02 -39.12 -20.14
C LYS A 156 40.22 -37.82 -20.17
N LYS A 157 39.10 -37.84 -20.87
CA LYS A 157 38.17 -36.73 -21.02
C LYS A 157 37.00 -36.89 -20.06
N LYS A 158 36.68 -35.85 -19.30
CA LYS A 158 35.47 -35.78 -18.48
C LYS A 158 34.72 -34.49 -18.81
N HIS A 159 33.50 -34.64 -19.30
CA HIS A 159 32.59 -33.52 -19.54
C HIS A 159 31.99 -33.05 -18.21
N VAL A 160 31.90 -31.75 -18.01
CA VAL A 160 31.26 -31.13 -16.86
C VAL A 160 30.22 -30.15 -17.37
N LYS A 161 28.97 -30.35 -16.93
CA LYS A 161 27.86 -29.43 -17.12
C LYS A 161 27.22 -29.15 -15.76
N VAL A 162 27.47 -27.97 -15.22
CA VAL A 162 26.99 -27.56 -13.89
C VAL A 162 26.76 -26.06 -13.89
N GLY A 163 25.74 -25.61 -13.16
CA GLY A 163 25.43 -24.20 -13.05
C GLY A 163 24.89 -23.82 -11.69
N CYS A 164 24.89 -22.52 -11.40
CA CYS A 164 24.32 -21.95 -10.19
C CYS A 164 23.64 -20.61 -10.48
N ARG A 165 22.71 -20.25 -9.60
CA ARG A 165 21.90 -19.03 -9.67
C ARG A 165 22.38 -18.02 -8.63
N VAL A 166 22.49 -16.74 -9.00
CA VAL A 166 22.85 -15.65 -8.05
C VAL A 166 21.62 -15.16 -7.30
N VAL A 167 21.54 -15.47 -6.01
CA VAL A 167 20.36 -15.07 -5.21
C VAL A 167 20.54 -13.74 -4.48
N GLU A 168 21.78 -13.30 -4.26
CA GLU A 168 22.05 -12.04 -3.56
C GLU A 168 23.45 -11.52 -3.91
N ILE A 169 23.60 -10.20 -4.01
CA ILE A 169 24.89 -9.52 -4.09
C ILE A 169 25.05 -8.72 -2.80
N GLY A 170 25.95 -9.15 -1.92
CA GLY A 170 26.22 -8.45 -0.68
C GLY A 170 26.96 -7.13 -0.91
N ASN A 171 26.82 -6.18 0.02
CA ASN A 171 27.38 -4.82 -0.04
C ASN A 171 28.91 -4.75 -0.22
N THR A 172 29.62 -5.87 -0.05
CA THR A 172 31.06 -6.01 -0.24
C THR A 172 31.45 -6.56 -1.61
N GLY A 173 30.49 -6.71 -2.52
CA GLY A 173 30.67 -7.34 -3.84
C GLY A 173 30.75 -8.87 -3.80
N ARG A 174 30.45 -9.50 -2.66
CA ARG A 174 30.38 -10.97 -2.53
C ARG A 174 29.04 -11.48 -3.06
N LEU A 175 29.06 -12.59 -3.80
CA LEU A 175 27.85 -13.19 -4.37
C LEU A 175 27.39 -14.35 -3.48
N LYS A 176 26.10 -14.41 -3.17
CA LYS A 176 25.48 -15.63 -2.66
C LYS A 176 24.85 -16.37 -3.83
N VAL A 177 25.23 -17.64 -3.97
CA VAL A 177 24.80 -18.49 -5.08
C VAL A 177 24.15 -19.76 -4.56
N ILE A 178 23.22 -20.29 -5.34
CA ILE A 178 22.57 -21.59 -5.09
C ILE A 178 22.85 -22.49 -6.30
N LEU A 179 23.27 -23.72 -6.05
CA LEU A 179 23.52 -24.71 -7.08
C LEU A 179 22.20 -25.04 -7.84
N GLY A 180 22.31 -25.27 -9.15
CA GLY A 180 21.16 -25.53 -10.01
C GLY A 180 20.41 -26.83 -9.66
N GLU A 181 19.21 -26.99 -10.21
CA GLU A 181 18.22 -28.00 -9.80
C GLU A 181 18.70 -29.46 -9.85
N ASP A 182 19.72 -29.77 -10.65
CA ASP A 182 20.24 -31.12 -10.87
C ASP A 182 21.20 -31.61 -9.77
N TYR A 183 21.74 -30.74 -8.92
CA TYR A 183 22.75 -31.09 -7.92
C TYR A 183 22.49 -30.36 -6.62
N SER A 184 21.57 -30.85 -5.77
CA SER A 184 21.29 -30.38 -4.39
C SER A 184 21.00 -28.86 -4.20
N ARG A 185 20.20 -28.51 -3.20
CA ARG A 185 19.98 -27.09 -2.82
C ARG A 185 21.17 -26.51 -2.03
N GLU A 186 22.40 -26.79 -2.46
CA GLU A 186 23.60 -26.29 -1.79
C GLU A 186 23.77 -24.78 -2.04
N ARG A 187 24.06 -24.04 -0.97
CA ARG A 187 24.26 -22.58 -1.01
C ARG A 187 25.71 -22.25 -0.68
N LYS A 188 26.27 -21.24 -1.34
CA LYS A 188 27.62 -20.75 -1.02
C LYS A 188 27.73 -19.24 -1.18
N THR A 189 28.48 -18.63 -0.28
CA THR A 189 28.96 -17.25 -0.45
C THR A 189 30.31 -17.31 -1.14
N VAL A 190 30.42 -16.71 -2.32
CA VAL A 190 31.66 -16.66 -3.11
C VAL A 190 32.21 -15.24 -3.13
N SER A 191 33.51 -15.13 -2.88
CA SER A 191 34.25 -13.86 -2.87
C SER A 191 34.95 -13.56 -4.19
N SER A 192 34.94 -14.51 -5.14
CA SER A 192 35.52 -14.34 -6.48
C SER A 192 34.96 -15.38 -7.45
N LEU A 193 35.02 -15.09 -8.75
CA LEU A 193 34.67 -16.05 -9.82
C LEU A 193 35.56 -17.28 -9.83
N LEU A 194 36.82 -17.15 -9.40
CA LEU A 194 37.73 -18.27 -9.26
C LEU A 194 37.24 -19.24 -8.18
N ALA A 195 36.79 -18.70 -7.04
CA ALA A 195 36.21 -19.50 -5.96
C ALA A 195 34.89 -20.15 -6.39
N LEU A 196 34.11 -19.46 -7.24
CA LEU A 196 32.89 -19.99 -7.81
C LEU A 196 33.16 -21.19 -8.73
N GLU A 197 34.06 -21.06 -9.70
CA GLU A 197 34.40 -22.15 -10.62
C GLU A 197 34.96 -23.37 -9.87
N LYS A 198 35.88 -23.17 -8.91
CA LYS A 198 36.42 -24.26 -8.08
C LYS A 198 35.32 -25.04 -7.35
N TRP A 199 34.39 -24.31 -6.72
CA TRP A 199 33.28 -24.94 -6.01
C TRP A 199 32.35 -25.72 -6.94
N LEU A 200 31.98 -25.16 -8.10
CA LEU A 200 31.15 -25.87 -9.07
C LEU A 200 31.80 -27.17 -9.56
N LEU A 201 33.12 -27.17 -9.77
CA LEU A 201 33.87 -28.37 -10.15
C LEU A 201 33.94 -29.41 -9.02
N ASP A 202 34.00 -28.96 -7.76
CA ASP A 202 33.90 -29.85 -6.59
C ASP A 202 32.52 -30.50 -6.54
N CYS A 203 31.45 -29.73 -6.70
CA CYS A 203 30.06 -30.23 -6.73
C CYS A 203 29.82 -31.22 -7.89
N ALA A 204 30.43 -30.99 -9.06
CA ALA A 204 30.39 -31.92 -10.20
C ALA A 204 31.28 -33.17 -10.03
N GLY A 205 31.95 -33.32 -8.88
CA GLY A 205 32.84 -34.44 -8.58
C GLY A 205 34.04 -34.52 -9.55
N LEU A 206 34.51 -33.40 -10.08
CA LEU A 206 35.69 -33.37 -10.95
C LEU A 206 36.94 -33.39 -10.07
N SER A 207 37.70 -34.49 -10.12
CA SER A 207 38.96 -34.61 -9.38
C SER A 207 39.95 -33.51 -9.74
N ILE A 208 40.72 -33.05 -8.74
CA ILE A 208 41.78 -32.04 -8.90
C ILE A 208 42.81 -32.42 -9.98
N LEU A 209 42.96 -33.70 -10.30
CA LEU A 209 43.85 -34.21 -11.35
C LEU A 209 43.47 -33.70 -12.75
N TYR A 210 42.20 -33.39 -12.99
CA TYR A 210 41.70 -32.84 -14.26
C TYR A 210 41.82 -31.31 -14.33
N ARG A 211 42.18 -30.67 -13.22
CA ARG A 211 42.27 -29.21 -13.11
C ARG A 211 43.69 -28.79 -13.47
N ASN A 212 43.82 -27.71 -14.25
CA ASN A 212 45.13 -27.15 -14.57
C ASN A 212 45.80 -26.67 -13.27
N LYS A 213 47.11 -26.90 -13.11
CA LYS A 213 47.84 -26.48 -11.90
C LYS A 213 47.99 -24.96 -11.81
N ASP A 214 48.05 -24.31 -12.96
CA ASP A 214 48.13 -22.88 -13.08
C ASP A 214 46.69 -22.35 -13.25
N ASP A 215 46.20 -21.67 -12.22
CA ASP A 215 44.85 -21.06 -12.12
C ASP A 215 44.58 -20.01 -13.23
N THR A 216 45.50 -19.80 -14.17
CA THR A 216 45.54 -18.76 -15.21
C THR A 216 44.40 -18.81 -16.22
N HIS A 217 43.66 -19.92 -16.30
CA HIS A 217 42.55 -20.12 -17.26
C HIS A 217 41.18 -20.29 -16.61
N LEU A 218 41.12 -20.43 -15.28
CA LEU A 218 39.85 -20.41 -14.55
C LEU A 218 39.28 -19.00 -14.69
N ARG A 219 38.01 -18.86 -15.06
CA ARG A 219 37.20 -17.69 -15.49
C ARG A 219 36.80 -17.70 -16.96
N ASN A 220 37.60 -18.28 -17.86
CA ASN A 220 37.35 -18.18 -19.31
C ASN A 220 36.16 -19.04 -19.78
N TYR A 221 35.77 -20.01 -18.97
CA TYR A 221 34.76 -21.01 -19.30
C TYR A 221 33.45 -20.79 -18.54
N LEU A 222 33.39 -19.77 -17.69
CA LEU A 222 32.15 -19.34 -17.05
C LEU A 222 31.31 -18.55 -18.06
N GLU A 223 30.11 -19.04 -18.28
CA GLU A 223 29.09 -18.40 -19.09
C GLU A 223 28.02 -17.83 -18.17
N VAL A 224 27.53 -16.63 -18.47
CA VAL A 224 26.40 -16.03 -17.76
C VAL A 224 25.20 -16.13 -18.68
N LYS A 225 24.11 -16.64 -18.14
CA LYS A 225 22.80 -16.62 -18.77
C LYS A 225 21.95 -15.57 -18.07
N ARG A 226 21.48 -14.59 -18.84
CA ARG A 226 20.53 -13.54 -18.42
C ARG A 226 19.49 -13.40 -19.51
N ASP A 227 18.21 -13.44 -19.17
CA ASP A 227 17.09 -13.24 -20.10
C ASP A 227 17.23 -14.08 -21.40
N GLU A 228 17.48 -15.39 -21.23
CA GLU A 228 17.68 -16.38 -22.32
C GLU A 228 18.94 -16.21 -23.18
N GLU A 229 19.69 -15.11 -23.04
CA GLU A 229 20.96 -14.92 -23.72
C GLU A 229 22.12 -15.52 -22.92
N LYS A 230 22.87 -16.42 -23.54
CA LYS A 230 24.09 -17.01 -22.98
C LYS A 230 25.31 -16.27 -23.53
N LYS A 231 26.07 -15.60 -22.67
CA LYS A 231 27.29 -14.86 -23.04
C LYS A 231 28.47 -15.29 -22.18
N SER A 232 29.67 -15.27 -22.74
CA SER A 232 30.87 -15.50 -21.94
C SER A 232 31.08 -14.34 -20.98
N PHE A 233 31.57 -14.62 -19.77
CA PHE A 233 31.85 -13.60 -18.76
C PHE A 233 32.74 -12.47 -19.32
N LYS A 234 33.73 -12.83 -20.16
CA LYS A 234 34.61 -11.91 -20.87
C LYS A 234 33.84 -10.91 -21.75
N LYS A 235 32.84 -11.35 -22.52
CA LYS A 235 32.05 -10.48 -23.41
C LYS A 235 31.14 -9.50 -22.64
N ILE A 236 30.63 -9.89 -21.48
CA ILE A 236 29.75 -9.03 -20.67
C ILE A 236 30.55 -7.90 -19.99
N TYR A 237 31.77 -8.16 -19.56
CA TYR A 237 32.58 -7.22 -18.78
C TYR A 237 33.74 -6.56 -19.53
N GLU A 238 34.09 -6.97 -20.75
CA GLU A 238 35.04 -6.22 -21.59
C GLU A 238 34.54 -4.81 -21.93
N GLY A 239 33.21 -4.59 -22.00
CA GLY A 239 32.62 -3.25 -22.18
C GLY A 239 32.88 -2.28 -21.02
N TYR A 240 33.15 -2.79 -19.81
CA TYR A 240 33.45 -1.97 -18.63
C TYR A 240 34.91 -1.50 -18.56
N LYS A 241 35.83 -2.15 -19.29
CA LYS A 241 37.25 -1.72 -19.35
C LYS A 241 37.48 -0.43 -20.14
N ASN A 242 36.50 0.00 -20.94
CA ASN A 242 36.59 1.21 -21.77
C ASN A 242 35.97 2.45 -21.10
N TYR A 243 35.52 2.34 -19.85
CA TYR A 243 35.01 3.45 -19.04
C TYR A 243 35.84 3.60 -17.76
N HIS A 244 37.14 3.82 -17.90
CA HIS A 244 38.00 4.45 -16.87
C HIS A 244 39.17 5.16 -17.54
#